data_AF-U1Q3L3-F1
#
_entry.id   AF-U1Q3L3-F1
#
_cell.length_a   1.000
_cell.length_b   1.000
_cell.length_c   1.000
_cell.angle_alpha   90.00
_cell.angle_beta   90.00
_cell.angle_gamma   90.00
#
_symmetry.space_group_name_H-M   'P 1'
#
loop_
_entity.id
_entity.type
_entity.pdbx_description
1 polymer ?
#
loop_
_entity_poly.entity_id
_entity_poly.type
_entity_poly.pdbx_seq_one_letter_code
_entity_poly.pdbx_strand_id
1 'polypeptide(L)'
;MIQFTAAIHHARQRNWSGAVGLATQAQTYLGSLPVTHRGIDTVAVTAALGRLAADPERIEREPAPALLYQGRTLTAADLSVDGITTAAEAVAAENDVYDTAVVESAIEYAREEATGSESTFISLLSTFVDDRKHRAIVYDRLRKHAERRQSKAEDVSGLFE
;
A
#
# COMPACT_ATOMS: atom_id res chain seq x y z
N MET A 1 -12.46 6.71 8.22
CA MET A 1 -11.52 6.29 7.15
C MET A 1 -11.83 4.92 6.56
N ILE A 2 -12.15 3.89 7.36
CA ILE A 2 -12.54 2.56 6.85
C ILE A 2 -13.65 2.65 5.78
N GLN A 3 -14.72 3.42 6.03
CA GLN A 3 -15.80 3.56 5.05
C GLN A 3 -15.40 4.35 3.80
N PHE A 4 -14.44 5.26 3.89
CA PHE A 4 -13.91 5.97 2.73
C PHE A 4 -13.19 5.01 1.79
N THR A 5 -12.30 4.16 2.32
CA THR A 5 -11.59 3.16 1.51
C THR A 5 -12.55 2.10 0.96
N ALA A 6 -13.53 1.66 1.76
CA ALA A 6 -14.56 0.74 1.31
C ALA A 6 -15.43 1.33 0.18
N ALA A 7 -15.85 2.60 0.28
CA ALA A 7 -16.62 3.24 -0.78
C ALA A 7 -15.86 3.25 -2.12
N ILE A 8 -14.57 3.59 -2.09
CA ILE A 8 -13.69 3.54 -3.29
C ILE A 8 -13.57 2.12 -3.83
N HIS A 9 -13.39 1.13 -2.94
CA HIS A 9 -13.28 -0.28 -3.33
C HIS A 9 -14.55 -0.79 -4.01
N HIS A 10 -15.72 -0.50 -3.43
CA HIS A 10 -17.01 -0.84 -4.04
C HIS A 10 -17.20 -0.16 -5.39
N ALA A 11 -16.82 1.11 -5.52
CA ALA A 11 -16.88 1.82 -6.80
C ALA A 11 -15.98 1.14 -7.85
N ARG A 12 -14.74 0.77 -7.50
CA ARG A 12 -13.85 0.04 -8.43
C ARG A 12 -14.40 -1.32 -8.88
N GLN A 13 -15.21 -1.96 -8.06
CA GLN A 13 -15.89 -3.22 -8.41
C GLN A 13 -17.23 -3.02 -9.13
N ARG A 14 -17.57 -1.78 -9.51
CA ARG A 14 -18.88 -1.43 -10.10
C ARG A 14 -20.08 -1.71 -9.19
N ASN A 15 -19.83 -1.84 -7.89
CA ASN A 15 -20.89 -1.93 -6.89
C ASN A 15 -21.34 -0.52 -6.49
N TRP A 16 -22.08 0.13 -7.38
CA TRP A 16 -22.47 1.54 -7.27
C TRP A 16 -23.33 1.81 -6.04
N SER A 17 -24.33 0.98 -5.77
CA SER A 17 -25.21 1.15 -4.61
C SER A 17 -24.43 1.03 -3.29
N GLY A 18 -23.50 0.07 -3.20
CA GLY A 18 -22.61 -0.07 -2.05
C GLY A 18 -21.68 1.14 -1.89
N ALA A 19 -21.10 1.63 -2.98
CA ALA A 19 -20.24 2.81 -2.97
C ALA A 19 -20.98 4.06 -2.46
N VAL A 20 -22.19 4.31 -2.99
CA VAL A 20 -23.03 5.45 -2.59
C VAL A 20 -23.45 5.33 -1.12
N GLY A 21 -23.90 4.15 -0.68
CA GLY A 21 -24.30 3.93 0.71
C GLY A 21 -23.16 4.19 1.70
N LEU A 22 -21.97 3.62 1.44
CA LEU A 22 -20.78 3.84 2.26
C LEU A 22 -20.31 5.30 2.21
N ALA A 23 -20.37 5.94 1.05
CA ALA A 23 -19.95 7.32 0.91
C ALA A 23 -20.86 8.29 1.67
N THR A 24 -22.18 8.08 1.64
CA THR A 24 -23.16 8.87 2.41
C THR A 24 -22.96 8.66 3.91
N GLN A 25 -22.80 7.41 4.36
CA GLN A 25 -22.61 7.12 5.78
C GLN A 25 -21.28 7.69 6.32
N ALA A 26 -20.21 7.61 5.54
CA ALA A 26 -18.91 8.14 5.90
C ALA A 26 -18.95 9.66 6.13
N GLN A 27 -19.72 10.40 5.32
CA GLN A 27 -19.91 11.85 5.50
C GLN A 27 -20.57 12.19 6.84
N THR A 28 -21.54 11.39 7.31
CA THR A 28 -22.16 11.59 8.62
C THR A 28 -21.16 11.46 9.76
N TYR A 29 -20.25 10.48 9.70
CA TYR A 29 -19.22 10.34 10.73
C TYR A 29 -18.19 11.48 10.68
N LEU A 30 -17.76 11.87 9.48
CA LEU A 30 -16.71 12.87 9.29
C LEU A 30 -17.20 14.30 9.54
N GLY A 31 -18.47 14.61 9.27
CA GLY A 31 -19.04 15.95 9.43
C GLY A 31 -19.08 16.47 10.87
N SER A 32 -18.92 15.59 11.86
CA SER A 32 -18.82 15.99 13.27
C SER A 32 -17.39 16.29 13.73
N LEU A 33 -16.38 16.03 12.88
CA LEU A 33 -14.98 16.22 13.21
C LEU A 33 -14.51 17.64 12.85
N PRO A 34 -13.43 18.14 13.50
CA PRO A 34 -12.79 19.37 13.07
C PRO A 34 -12.28 19.28 11.63
N VAL A 35 -12.06 20.44 10.99
CA VAL A 35 -11.55 20.54 9.60
C VAL A 35 -10.27 19.75 9.34
N THR A 36 -9.47 19.55 10.39
CA THR A 36 -8.36 18.61 10.41
C THR A 36 -8.51 17.68 11.60
N HIS A 37 -8.47 16.37 11.37
CA HIS A 37 -8.52 15.36 12.42
C HIS A 37 -7.35 14.39 12.27
N ARG A 38 -6.48 14.32 13.29
CA ARG A 38 -5.26 13.48 13.30
C ARG A 38 -4.39 13.68 12.04
N GLY A 39 -4.28 14.93 11.59
CA GLY A 39 -3.51 15.29 10.39
C GLY A 39 -4.24 15.09 9.05
N ILE A 40 -5.44 14.51 9.03
CA ILE A 40 -6.24 14.37 7.81
C ILE A 40 -7.15 15.57 7.62
N ASP A 41 -7.19 16.12 6.41
CA ASP A 41 -8.17 17.14 5.99
C ASP A 41 -9.56 16.49 5.82
N THR A 42 -10.44 16.70 6.80
CA THR A 42 -11.78 16.10 6.82
C THR A 42 -12.71 16.78 5.82
N VAL A 43 -12.46 18.04 5.47
CA VAL A 43 -13.25 18.80 4.49
C VAL A 43 -13.02 18.24 3.10
N ALA A 44 -11.76 18.05 2.72
CA ALA A 44 -11.39 17.46 1.42
C ALA A 44 -11.93 16.04 1.27
N VAL A 45 -11.82 15.21 2.31
CA VAL A 45 -12.36 13.83 2.31
C VAL A 45 -13.88 13.83 2.19
N THR A 46 -14.58 14.67 2.95
CA THR A 46 -16.05 14.78 2.89
C THR A 46 -16.50 15.25 1.51
N ALA A 47 -15.83 16.25 0.92
CA ALA A 47 -16.11 16.72 -0.43
C ALA A 47 -15.88 15.62 -1.49
N ALA A 48 -14.83 14.82 -1.33
CA ALA A 48 -14.56 13.68 -2.21
C ALA A 48 -15.66 12.61 -2.12
N LEU A 49 -16.11 12.28 -0.91
CA LEU A 49 -17.23 11.37 -0.68
C LEU A 49 -18.54 11.89 -1.26
N GLY A 50 -18.82 13.18 -1.14
CA GLY A 50 -19.99 13.81 -1.75
C GLY A 50 -19.98 13.68 -3.27
N ARG A 51 -18.83 13.88 -3.93
CA ARG A 51 -18.67 13.66 -5.37
C ARG A 51 -18.89 12.20 -5.75
N LEU A 52 -18.34 11.27 -4.98
CA LEU A 52 -18.50 9.82 -5.24
C LEU A 52 -19.96 9.37 -5.04
N ALA A 53 -20.64 9.89 -4.02
CA ALA A 53 -22.05 9.58 -3.77
C ALA A 53 -22.98 10.11 -4.88
N ALA A 54 -22.65 11.27 -5.45
CA ALA A 54 -23.42 11.87 -6.55
C ALA A 54 -23.16 11.17 -7.90
N ASP A 55 -21.93 10.65 -8.10
CA ASP A 55 -21.48 10.09 -9.37
C ASP A 55 -20.42 8.99 -9.10
N PRO A 56 -20.86 7.75 -8.79
CA PRO A 56 -19.94 6.67 -8.41
C PRO A 56 -19.10 6.18 -9.60
N GLU A 57 -19.60 6.31 -10.83
CA GLU A 57 -18.90 5.92 -12.07
C GLU A 57 -17.71 6.84 -12.37
N ARG A 58 -17.61 8.00 -11.71
CA ARG A 58 -16.44 8.89 -11.81
C ARG A 58 -15.11 8.19 -11.55
N ILE A 59 -15.11 7.13 -10.74
CA ILE A 59 -13.91 6.34 -10.44
C ILE A 59 -13.27 5.69 -11.67
N GLU A 60 -14.03 5.51 -12.76
CA GLU A 60 -13.53 4.98 -14.02
C GLU A 60 -12.91 6.07 -14.92
N ARG A 61 -13.26 7.34 -14.67
CA ARG A 61 -12.85 8.49 -15.50
C ARG A 61 -11.71 9.30 -14.88
N GLU A 62 -11.55 9.23 -13.57
CA GLU A 62 -10.57 9.99 -12.82
C GLU A 62 -9.89 9.12 -11.76
N PRO A 63 -8.65 9.44 -11.37
CA PRO A 63 -8.00 8.78 -10.24
C PRO A 63 -8.84 8.89 -8.96
N ALA A 64 -8.68 7.90 -8.07
CA ALA A 64 -9.27 7.98 -6.76
C ALA A 64 -8.80 9.25 -6.02
N PRO A 65 -9.67 9.93 -5.25
CA PRO A 65 -9.29 11.12 -4.50
C PRO A 65 -8.09 10.86 -3.60
N ALA A 66 -7.07 11.71 -3.68
CA ALA A 66 -5.90 11.61 -2.83
C ALA A 66 -6.27 11.85 -1.36
N LEU A 67 -5.69 11.05 -0.46
CA LEU A 67 -5.78 11.27 0.97
C LEU A 67 -4.53 12.01 1.43
N LEU A 68 -4.71 13.24 1.91
CA LEU A 68 -3.60 14.07 2.38
C LEU A 68 -3.42 13.92 3.90
N TYR A 69 -2.18 13.69 4.32
CA TYR A 69 -1.74 13.76 5.70
C TYR A 69 -0.86 15.00 5.89
N GLN A 70 -1.30 15.91 6.75
CA GLN A 70 -0.67 17.21 6.97
C GLN A 70 -0.43 17.98 5.67
N GLY A 71 -1.41 17.93 4.75
CA GLY A 71 -1.35 18.59 3.45
C GLY A 71 -0.44 17.92 2.41
N ARG A 72 0.13 16.74 2.71
CA ARG A 72 1.01 16.01 1.81
C ARG A 72 0.44 14.65 1.44
N THR A 73 0.69 14.21 0.21
CA THR A 73 0.46 12.83 -0.20
C THR A 73 1.52 11.94 0.43
N LEU A 74 1.11 10.86 1.09
CA LEU A 74 2.04 9.86 1.61
C LEU A 74 2.41 8.86 0.51
N THR A 75 3.65 8.40 0.54
CA THR A 75 4.23 7.39 -0.34
C THR A 75 4.70 6.19 0.49
N ALA A 76 5.08 5.10 -0.17
CA ALA A 76 5.72 3.97 0.50
C ALA A 76 6.98 4.39 1.31
N ALA A 77 7.68 5.45 0.90
CA ALA A 77 8.86 5.96 1.60
C ALA A 77 8.54 6.66 2.94
N ASP A 78 7.27 7.02 3.19
CA ASP A 78 6.82 7.58 4.47
C ASP A 78 6.45 6.48 5.49
N LEU A 79 6.44 5.20 5.07
CA LEU A 79 6.15 4.07 5.95
C LEU A 79 7.38 3.68 6.79
N SER A 80 7.13 3.18 8.01
CA SER A 80 8.14 2.45 8.76
C SER A 80 8.47 1.11 8.09
N VAL A 81 9.55 0.44 8.53
CA VAL A 81 9.89 -0.90 8.03
C VAL A 81 8.74 -1.90 8.29
N ASP A 82 8.09 -1.83 9.45
CA ASP A 82 6.91 -2.67 9.72
C ASP A 82 5.74 -2.34 8.79
N GLY A 83 5.55 -1.04 8.50
CA GLY A 83 4.53 -0.58 7.56
C GLY A 83 4.79 -1.08 6.15
N ILE A 84 6.04 -1.00 5.65
CA ILE A 84 6.37 -1.43 4.30
C ILE A 84 6.28 -2.94 4.14
N THR A 85 6.69 -3.71 5.15
CA THR A 85 6.61 -5.18 5.12
C THR A 85 5.15 -5.64 5.09
N THR A 86 4.29 -5.05 5.94
CA THR A 86 2.84 -5.29 5.92
C THR A 86 2.22 -4.95 4.55
N ALA A 87 2.61 -3.80 3.98
CA ALA A 87 2.09 -3.38 2.68
C ALA A 87 2.55 -4.30 1.53
N ALA A 88 3.81 -4.74 1.55
CA ALA A 88 4.35 -5.64 0.54
C ALA A 88 3.66 -7.01 0.58
N GLU A 89 3.42 -7.56 1.77
CA GLU A 89 2.67 -8.81 1.97
C GLU A 89 1.26 -8.70 1.38
N ALA A 90 0.53 -7.62 1.72
CA ALA A 90 -0.81 -7.37 1.18
C ALA A 90 -0.82 -7.25 -0.36
N VAL A 91 0.17 -6.57 -0.93
CA VAL A 91 0.32 -6.43 -2.40
C VAL A 91 0.60 -7.76 -3.06
N ALA A 92 1.45 -8.61 -2.47
CA ALA A 92 1.76 -9.93 -3.00
C ALA A 92 0.52 -10.84 -2.94
N ALA A 93 -0.19 -10.86 -1.80
CA ALA A 93 -1.38 -11.69 -1.61
C ALA A 93 -2.55 -11.32 -2.53
N GLU A 94 -2.68 -10.06 -2.95
CA GLU A 94 -3.71 -9.63 -3.90
C GLU A 94 -3.39 -10.00 -5.37
N ASN A 95 -2.15 -10.40 -5.67
CA ASN A 95 -1.68 -10.56 -7.05
C ASN A 95 -0.97 -11.92 -7.25
N ASP A 96 -1.70 -12.90 -7.82
CA ASP A 96 -1.22 -14.26 -8.09
C ASP A 96 0.03 -14.36 -8.99
N VAL A 97 0.45 -13.26 -9.62
CA VAL A 97 1.67 -13.18 -10.45
C VAL A 97 2.95 -13.12 -9.63
N TYR A 98 2.87 -12.85 -8.33
CA TYR A 98 4.02 -12.75 -7.43
C TYR A 98 4.06 -13.98 -6.51
N ASP A 99 5.23 -14.60 -6.41
CA ASP A 99 5.46 -15.66 -5.44
C ASP A 99 5.57 -15.03 -4.05
N THR A 100 4.64 -15.38 -3.16
CA THR A 100 4.60 -14.85 -1.80
C THR A 100 5.83 -15.24 -1.01
N ALA A 101 6.42 -16.42 -1.26
CA ALA A 101 7.62 -16.87 -0.57
C ALA A 101 8.83 -15.96 -0.87
N VAL A 102 8.95 -15.48 -2.11
CA VAL A 102 10.01 -14.52 -2.49
C VAL A 102 9.85 -13.20 -1.73
N VAL A 103 8.61 -12.73 -1.58
CA VAL A 103 8.30 -11.48 -0.86
C VAL A 103 8.51 -11.67 0.65
N GLU A 104 8.15 -12.82 1.20
CA GLU A 104 8.40 -13.18 2.60
C GLU A 104 9.89 -13.20 2.93
N SER A 105 10.74 -13.86 2.13
CA SER A 105 12.20 -13.82 2.33
C SER A 105 12.75 -12.39 2.23
N ALA A 106 12.25 -11.59 1.29
CA ALA A 106 12.64 -10.19 1.19
C ALA A 106 12.21 -9.35 2.41
N ILE A 107 11.05 -9.65 3.00
CA ILE A 107 10.58 -9.02 4.25
C ILE A 107 11.51 -9.37 5.41
N GLU A 108 11.95 -10.63 5.52
CA GLU A 108 12.91 -11.05 6.54
C GLU A 108 14.23 -10.29 6.40
N TYR A 109 14.79 -10.23 5.19
CA TYR A 109 16.01 -9.47 4.94
C TYR A 109 15.84 -7.96 5.19
N ALA A 110 14.68 -7.38 4.88
CA ALA A 110 14.41 -5.97 5.19
C ALA A 110 14.35 -5.70 6.71
N ARG A 111 13.85 -6.67 7.50
CA ARG A 111 13.87 -6.58 8.97
C ARG A 111 15.29 -6.67 9.53
N GLU A 112 16.14 -7.52 8.95
CA GLU A 112 17.57 -7.55 9.27
C GLU A 112 18.23 -6.20 8.97
N GLU A 113 18.01 -5.67 7.76
CA GLU A 113 18.52 -4.38 7.30
C GLU A 113 18.13 -3.21 8.22
N ALA A 114 16.94 -3.24 8.83
CA ALA A 114 16.48 -2.20 9.75
C ALA A 114 17.37 -2.01 10.98
N THR A 115 18.15 -3.03 11.34
CA THR A 115 19.12 -2.99 12.45
C THR A 115 20.56 -2.77 11.98
N GLY A 116 20.79 -2.81 10.66
CA GLY A 116 22.10 -2.70 10.03
C GLY A 116 22.30 -1.39 9.26
N SER A 117 23.29 -1.39 8.37
CA SER A 117 23.60 -0.28 7.46
C SER A 117 23.15 -0.51 6.02
N GLU A 118 22.72 -1.74 5.70
CA GLU A 118 22.16 -2.10 4.39
C GLU A 118 20.70 -1.63 4.31
N SER A 119 20.22 -1.33 3.10
CA SER A 119 18.83 -0.88 2.86
C SER A 119 18.28 -1.31 1.50
N THR A 120 18.88 -2.36 0.92
CA THR A 120 18.55 -2.86 -0.42
C THR A 120 17.14 -3.40 -0.46
N PHE A 121 16.78 -4.29 0.46
CA PHE A 121 15.45 -4.90 0.53
C PHE A 121 14.40 -3.88 0.98
N ILE A 122 14.71 -3.01 1.94
CA ILE A 122 13.81 -1.91 2.34
C ILE A 122 13.47 -1.03 1.12
N SER A 123 14.47 -0.66 0.32
CA SER A 123 14.29 0.18 -0.88
C SER A 123 13.51 -0.53 -1.99
N LEU A 124 13.80 -1.82 -2.22
CA LEU A 124 13.09 -2.62 -3.23
C LEU A 124 11.63 -2.86 -2.84
N LEU A 125 11.35 -3.19 -1.57
CA LEU A 125 9.98 -3.33 -1.07
C LEU A 125 9.21 -2.01 -1.14
N SER A 126 9.86 -0.89 -0.80
CA SER A 126 9.29 0.46 -0.95
C SER A 126 8.87 0.72 -2.39
N THR A 127 9.74 0.44 -3.35
CA THR A 127 9.46 0.62 -4.78
C THR A 127 8.39 -0.37 -5.27
N PHE A 128 8.38 -1.60 -4.77
CA PHE A 128 7.40 -2.65 -5.13
C PHE A 128 5.98 -2.26 -4.72
N VAL A 129 5.83 -1.64 -3.55
CA VAL A 129 4.54 -1.14 -3.05
C VAL A 129 4.07 0.08 -3.85
N ASP A 130 4.96 1.05 -4.09
CA ASP A 130 4.60 2.36 -4.66
C ASP A 130 4.46 2.36 -6.20
N ASP A 131 5.42 1.77 -6.92
CA ASP A 131 5.47 1.83 -8.39
C ASP A 131 4.67 0.70 -9.03
N ARG A 132 3.34 0.86 -9.04
CA ARG A 132 2.41 -0.11 -9.65
C ARG A 132 2.71 -0.39 -11.12
N LYS A 133 3.22 0.60 -11.86
CA LYS A 133 3.46 0.51 -13.31
C LYS A 133 4.65 -0.39 -13.62
N HIS A 134 5.71 -0.30 -12.82
CA HIS A 134 6.93 -1.09 -13.02
C HIS A 134 7.10 -2.22 -12.00
N ARG A 135 6.08 -2.50 -11.18
CA ARG A 135 6.11 -3.48 -10.09
C ARG A 135 6.69 -4.83 -10.48
N ALA A 136 6.33 -5.36 -11.65
CA ALA A 136 6.86 -6.65 -12.14
C ALA A 136 8.39 -6.63 -12.32
N ILE A 137 8.96 -5.52 -12.77
CA ILE A 137 10.42 -5.34 -12.92
C ILE A 137 11.08 -5.25 -11.55
N VAL A 138 10.46 -4.54 -10.61
CA VAL A 138 10.95 -4.43 -9.23
C VAL A 138 10.93 -5.79 -8.56
N TYR A 139 9.87 -6.57 -8.75
CA TYR A 139 9.75 -7.93 -8.24
C TYR A 139 10.85 -8.85 -8.79
N ASP A 140 11.14 -8.81 -10.10
CA ASP A 140 12.23 -9.63 -10.66
C ASP A 140 13.60 -9.27 -10.05
N ARG A 141 13.83 -7.99 -9.75
CA ARG A 141 15.04 -7.56 -9.02
C ARG A 141 15.02 -8.10 -7.59
N LEU A 142 13.90 -7.94 -6.86
CA LEU A 142 13.72 -8.44 -5.50
C LEU A 142 14.05 -9.93 -5.42
N ARG A 143 13.49 -10.73 -6.34
CA ARG A 143 13.72 -12.17 -6.47
C ARG A 143 15.20 -12.49 -6.65
N LYS A 144 15.87 -11.85 -7.61
CA LYS A 144 17.31 -12.05 -7.85
C LYS A 144 18.18 -11.72 -6.63
N HIS A 145 17.81 -10.69 -5.88
CA HIS A 145 18.53 -10.33 -4.65
C HIS A 145 18.29 -11.35 -3.54
N ALA A 146 17.05 -11.82 -3.37
CA ALA A 146 16.70 -12.85 -2.40
C ALA A 146 17.40 -14.18 -2.70
N GLU A 147 17.30 -14.68 -3.93
CA GLU A 147 17.98 -15.90 -4.40
C GLU A 147 19.49 -15.82 -4.14
N ARG A 148 20.12 -14.69 -4.49
CA ARG A 148 21.56 -14.50 -4.28
C ARG A 148 21.95 -14.48 -2.81
N ARG A 149 21.12 -13.91 -1.92
CA ARG A 149 21.40 -13.87 -0.48
C ARG A 149 21.22 -15.25 0.14
N GLN A 150 20.19 -15.98 -0.29
CA GLN A 150 19.94 -17.36 0.13
C GLN A 150 21.10 -18.29 -0.25
N SER A 151 21.56 -18.28 -1.51
CA SER A 151 22.69 -19.12 -1.94
C SER A 151 23.97 -18.81 -1.16
N LYS A 152 24.24 -17.53 -0.85
CA LYS A 152 25.39 -17.16 -0.01
C LYS A 152 25.28 -17.71 1.42
N ALA A 153 24.07 -17.71 1.99
CA ALA A 153 23.85 -18.25 3.33
C ALA A 153 24.07 -19.78 3.36
N GLU A 154 23.57 -20.47 2.34
CA GLU A 154 23.76 -21.91 2.14
C GLU A 154 25.23 -22.28 1.96
N ASP A 155 25.95 -21.55 1.08
CA ASP A 155 27.40 -21.73 0.88
C ASP A 155 28.19 -21.58 2.19
N VAL A 156 27.82 -20.62 3.04
CA VAL A 156 28.49 -20.42 4.34
C VAL A 156 28.16 -21.55 5.30
N SER A 157 26.91 -22.02 5.36
CA SER A 157 26.54 -23.14 6.24
C SER A 157 27.27 -24.44 5.89
N GLY A 158 27.47 -24.72 4.60
CA GLY A 158 28.21 -25.90 4.12
C GLY A 158 29.72 -25.88 4.37
N LEU A 159 30.30 -24.75 4.82
CA LEU A 159 31.71 -24.66 5.19
C LEU A 159 32.00 -25.07 6.65
N PHE A 160 30.96 -25.26 7.47
CA PHE A 160 31.08 -25.59 8.89
C PHE A 160 30.55 -26.99 9.26
N GLU A 161 30.13 -27.78 8.26
CA GLU A 161 29.89 -29.24 8.37
C GLU A 161 31.12 -30.03 7.94
#